data_AF-A0A4R4S3F1-F1
#
_entry.id   AF-A0A4R4S3F1-F1
#
_cell.length_a   1.000
_cell.length_b   1.000
_cell.length_c   1.000
_cell.angle_alpha   90.00
_cell.angle_beta   90.00
_cell.angle_gamma   90.00
#
_symmetry.space_group_name_H-M   'P 1'
#
loop_
_entity.id
_entity.type
_entity.pdbx_description
1 polymer ?
#
loop_
_entity_poly.entity_id
_entity_poly.type
_entity_poly.pdbx_seq_one_letter_code
_entity_poly.pdbx_strand_id
1 'polypeptide(L)' 'MSRASRQATGALVGFLVGGAAGFFLTETVGAFSHFILDRTLDVDGTGGLLAAFIAAPILCAVLGAVIGARRADRQGG' A
#
# COMPACT_ATOMS: atom_id res chain seq x y z
N MET A 1 -5.40 -24.96 11.58
CA MET A 1 -4.35 -24.09 10.99
C MET A 1 -3.17 -23.97 11.94
N SER A 2 -1.97 -24.31 11.46
CA SER A 2 -0.69 -24.06 12.17
C SER A 2 -0.43 -22.56 12.34
N ARG A 3 0.32 -22.14 13.37
CA ARG A 3 0.68 -20.72 13.59
C ARG A 3 1.28 -20.07 12.34
N ALA A 4 2.19 -20.77 11.66
CA ALA A 4 2.80 -20.31 10.42
C ALA A 4 1.77 -20.00 9.32
N SER A 5 0.71 -20.81 9.20
CA SER A 5 -0.35 -20.56 8.22
C SER A 5 -1.19 -19.32 8.55
N ARG A 6 -1.52 -19.07 9.82
CA ARG A 6 -2.25 -17.86 10.22
C ARG A 6 -1.41 -16.61 10.00
N GLN A 7 -0.11 -16.69 10.30
CA GLN A 7 0.83 -15.61 10.07
C GLN A 7 0.97 -15.31 8.57
N ALA A 8 1.08 -16.34 7.72
CA ALA A 8 1.12 -16.18 6.27
C ALA A 8 -0.18 -15.56 5.71
N THR A 9 -1.35 -16.03 6.16
CA THR A 9 -2.63 -15.44 5.77
C THR A 9 -2.74 -13.99 6.24
N GLY A 10 -2.35 -13.69 7.49
CA GLY A 10 -2.33 -12.34 8.03
C GLY A 10 -1.40 -11.41 7.26
N ALA A 11 -0.22 -11.89 6.88
CA ALA A 11 0.72 -11.15 6.04
C ALA A 11 0.14 -10.88 4.65
N LEU A 12 -0.49 -11.87 4.01
CA LEU A 12 -1.11 -11.73 2.70
C LEU A 12 -2.27 -10.72 2.71
N VAL A 13 -3.18 -10.83 3.68
CA VAL A 13 -4.30 -9.89 3.83
C VAL A 13 -3.77 -8.49 4.11
N GLY A 14 -2.79 -8.37 5.00
CA GLY A 14 -2.14 -7.11 5.29
C GLY A 14 -1.47 -6.49 4.06
N PHE A 15 -0.77 -7.30 3.26
CA PHE A 15 -0.14 -6.89 2.01
C PHE A 15 -1.16 -6.33 1.02
N LEU A 16 -2.25 -7.06 0.79
CA LEU A 16 -3.30 -6.68 -0.15
C LEU A 16 -4.01 -5.39 0.29
N VAL A 17 -4.41 -5.31 1.56
CA VAL A 17 -5.09 -4.12 2.11
C VAL A 17 -4.15 -2.92 2.11
N GLY A 18 -2.90 -3.11 2.53
CA GLY A 18 -1.88 -2.06 2.50
C GLY A 18 -1.60 -1.55 1.09
N GLY A 19 -1.42 -2.46 0.12
CA GLY A 19 -1.18 -2.11 -1.28
C GLY A 19 -2.38 -1.37 -1.89
N ALA A 20 -3.60 -1.85 -1.66
CA ALA A 20 -4.82 -1.19 -2.11
C ALA A 20 -4.97 0.22 -1.51
N ALA A 21 -4.68 0.38 -0.21
CA ALA A 21 -4.71 1.69 0.44
C ALA A 21 -3.66 2.65 -0.13
N GLY A 22 -2.43 2.16 -0.37
CA GLY A 22 -1.37 2.97 -0.97
C GLY A 22 -1.68 3.37 -2.42
N PHE A 23 -2.24 2.45 -3.21
CA PHE A 23 -2.71 2.74 -4.57
C PHE A 23 -3.87 3.76 -4.59
N PHE A 24 -4.85 3.57 -3.71
CA PHE A 24 -5.95 4.52 -3.58
C PHE A 24 -5.46 5.92 -3.20
N LEU A 25 -4.45 6.00 -2.32
CA LEU A 25 -3.83 7.26 -1.93
C LEU A 25 -3.15 7.94 -3.14
N THR A 26 -2.38 7.20 -3.95
CA THR A 26 -1.72 7.78 -5.14
C THR A 26 -2.73 8.27 -6.17
N GLU A 27 -3.79 7.50 -6.43
CA GLU A 27 -4.88 7.91 -7.32
C GLU A 27 -5.61 9.15 -6.79
N THR A 28 -5.87 9.20 -5.48
CA THR A 28 -6.52 10.36 -4.85
C THR A 28 -5.67 11.63 -5.00
N VAL A 29 -4.34 11.52 -4.84
CA VAL A 29 -3.42 12.66 -5.04
C VAL A 29 -3.41 13.10 -6.50
N GLY A 30 -3.43 12.16 -7.45
CA GLY A 30 -3.54 12.45 -8.88
C GLY A 30 -4.83 13.19 -9.22
N ALA A 31 -5.97 12.66 -8.76
CA ALA A 31 -7.29 13.26 -8.96
C ALA A 31 -7.40 14.64 -8.30
N PHE A 32 -6.92 14.80 -7.07
CA PHE A 32 -6.90 16.09 -6.38
C PHE A 32 -6.10 17.14 -7.17
N SER A 33 -4.91 16.77 -7.63
CA SER A 33 -4.05 17.68 -8.39
C SER A 33 -4.71 18.11 -9.70
N HIS A 34 -5.34 17.16 -10.40
CA HIS A 34 -6.04 17.46 -11.66
C HIS A 34 -7.28 18.33 -11.45
N PHE A 35 -8.17 17.95 -10.54
CA PHE A 35 -9.48 18.59 -10.43
C PHE A 35 -9.50 19.85 -9.55
N ILE A 36 -8.64 19.91 -8.53
CA ILE A 36 -8.67 21.00 -7.53
C ILE A 36 -7.55 22.01 -7.77
N LEU A 37 -6.36 21.54 -8.18
CA LEU A 37 -5.22 22.41 -8.45
C LEU A 37 -5.08 22.79 -9.93
N ASP A 38 -5.94 22.25 -10.80
CA ASP A 38 -5.87 22.39 -12.27
C ASP A 38 -4.47 22.06 -12.83
N ARG A 39 -3.79 21.11 -12.15
CA ARG A 39 -2.41 20.73 -12.43
C ARG A 39 -2.35 19.22 -12.63
N THR A 40 -2.26 18.79 -13.88
CA THR A 40 -1.96 17.41 -14.20
C THR A 40 -0.53 17.07 -13.76
N LEU A 41 -0.40 16.02 -12.97
CA LEU A 41 0.89 15.47 -12.60
C LEU A 41 1.43 14.66 -13.79
N ASP A 42 2.54 15.10 -14.35
CA ASP A 42 3.26 14.35 -15.39
C ASP A 42 4.10 13.25 -14.75
N VAL A 43 3.41 12.19 -14.32
CA VAL A 43 4.03 11.03 -13.66
C VAL A 43 4.98 10.31 -14.62
N ASP A 44 4.61 10.21 -15.90
CA ASP A 44 5.40 9.49 -16.91
C ASP A 44 6.64 10.27 -17.37
N GLY A 45 6.55 11.60 -17.50
CA GLY A 45 7.68 12.44 -17.90
C GLY A 45 8.59 12.87 -16.75
N THR A 46 8.16 12.69 -15.48
CA THR A 46 8.95 13.03 -14.30
C THR A 46 9.35 11.78 -13.51
N GLY A 47 10.55 11.25 -13.77
CA GLY A 47 11.02 10.00 -13.17
C GLY A 47 10.98 9.95 -11.64
N GLY A 48 11.18 11.08 -10.95
CA GLY A 48 11.04 11.14 -9.48
C GLY A 48 9.59 10.97 -8.99
N LEU A 49 8.62 11.48 -9.76
CA LEU A 49 7.20 11.37 -9.44
C LEU A 49 6.69 9.96 -9.73
N LEU A 50 7.13 9.36 -10.84
CA LEU A 50 6.92 7.94 -11.14
C LEU A 50 7.42 7.04 -9.99
N ALA A 51 8.66 7.28 -9.55
CA ALA A 51 9.25 6.52 -8.46
C ALA A 51 8.42 6.64 -7.17
N ALA A 52 7.89 7.83 -6.85
CA ALA A 52 7.03 8.04 -5.68
C ALA A 52 5.68 7.30 -5.81
N PHE A 53 5.03 7.37 -6.98
CA PHE A 53 3.76 6.69 -7.26
C PHE A 53 3.89 5.17 -7.22
N ILE A 54 5.06 4.63 -7.57
CA ILE A 54 5.35 3.18 -7.45
C ILE A 54 5.73 2.81 -6.00
N ALA A 55 6.56 3.63 -5.35
CA ALA A 55 7.07 3.32 -4.02
C ALA A 55 5.98 3.38 -2.95
N ALA A 56 5.05 4.32 -3.02
CA ALA A 56 4.01 4.48 -1.99
C ALA A 56 3.13 3.22 -1.82
N PRO A 57 2.53 2.63 -2.88
CA PRO A 57 1.79 1.37 -2.77
C PRO A 57 2.63 0.22 -2.22
N ILE A 58 3.90 0.10 -2.67
CA ILE A 58 4.81 -0.96 -2.21
C ILE A 58 5.10 -0.81 -0.71
N LEU A 59 5.42 0.40 -0.26
CA LEU A 59 5.69 0.66 1.16
C LEU A 59 4.45 0.40 2.01
N CYS A 60 3.27 0.84 1.57
CA CYS A 60 2.02 0.55 2.26
C CYS A 60 1.72 -0.95 2.30
N ALA A 61 1.98 -1.69 1.22
CA ALA A 61 1.81 -3.14 1.18
C ALA A 61 2.76 -3.86 2.15
N VAL A 62 4.04 -3.49 2.18
CA VAL A 62 5.03 -4.07 3.10
C VAL A 62 4.64 -3.78 4.55
N LEU A 63 4.28 -2.54 4.88
CA LEU A 63 3.83 -2.16 6.22
C LEU A 63 2.57 -2.94 6.61
N GLY A 64 1.59 -3.03 5.71
CA GLY A 64 0.38 -3.80 5.91
C GLY A 64 0.68 -5.28 6.17
N ALA A 65 1.58 -5.89 5.41
CA ALA A 65 2.01 -7.28 5.59
C ALA A 65 2.66 -7.51 6.95
N VAL A 66 3.56 -6.60 7.37
CA VAL A 66 4.23 -6.66 8.68
C VAL A 66 3.21 -6.53 9.81
N ILE A 67 2.28 -5.58 9.72
CA ILE A 67 1.23 -5.40 10.72
C ILE A 67 0.30 -6.62 10.76
N GLY A 68 -0.10 -7.14 9.60
CA GLY A 68 -0.97 -8.31 9.48
C GLY A 68 -0.35 -9.57 10.07
N ALA A 69 0.93 -9.84 9.75
CA ALA A 69 1.69 -10.93 10.35
C ALA A 69 1.78 -10.80 11.88
N ARG A 70 2.12 -9.59 12.38
CA ARG A 70 2.24 -9.32 13.82
C ARG A 70 0.90 -9.48 14.56
N ARG A 71 -0.21 -9.07 13.96
CA ARG A 71 -1.55 -9.22 14.57
C ARG A 71 -2.00 -10.69 14.58
N ALA A 72 -1.72 -11.44 13.51
CA ALA A 72 -2.05 -12.86 13.45
C ALA A 72 -1.27 -13.69 14.48
N ASP A 73 -0.02 -13.30 14.79
CA ASP A 73 0.79 -13.94 15.84
C ASP A 73 0.21 -13.68 17.25
N ARG A 74 -0.23 -12.44 17.52
CA ARG A 74 -0.83 -12.06 18.82
C ARG A 74 -2.20 -12.70 19.11
N GLN A 75 -2.93 -13.14 18.08
CA GLN A 75 -4.24 -13.78 18.24
C GLN A 75 -4.16 -15.31 18.42
N GLY A 76 -2.96 -15.90 18.29
CA GLY A 76 -2.72 -17.34 18.42
C GLY A 76 -1.89 -17.76 19.64
N GLY A 77 -1.62 -16.84 20.56
CA GLY A 77 -1.07 -17.09 21.89
C GLY A 77 -2.15 -16.97 22.95
#